data_AF-A0A2G9NQ09-F1
#
_entry.id   AF-A0A2G9NQ09-F1
#
_cell.length_a   1.000
_cell.length_b   1.000
_cell.length_c   1.000
_cell.angle_alpha   90.00
_cell.angle_beta   90.00
_cell.angle_gamma   90.00
#
_symmetry.space_group_name_H-M   'P 1'
#
loop_
_entity.id
_entity.type
_entity.pdbx_description
1 polymer ?
#
loop_
_entity_poly.entity_id
_entity_poly.type
_entity_poly.pdbx_seq_one_letter_code
_entity_poly.pdbx_strand_id
1 'polypeptide(L)'
;MRFEEIFNPWFVGSLIALLIWIVFFILAKKLRKEMIITSFVALPWGFTEYIFSKEYWSPPSLFDLNEKIGLDIETFIFTFAIGGLSAIIYNYFTHKILVRIPENSSLKQHGHKFGLFGAFSFIIILVGLYFATNIDLIYINFIACFVGAIIASLCRPDLKNKIWFGGLIFLLFYLFFMLIFIFIYPDFIEQYYHLSSLSRIMIWKIPLEEALFAFSVGMLWSSMYEHLFWYRLRKSE
;
A
#
# COMPACT_ATOMS: atom_id res chain seq x y z
N MET A 1 -12.45 -23.81 22.51
CA MET A 1 -11.31 -23.05 21.99
C MET A 1 -11.79 -22.29 20.77
N ARG A 2 -11.89 -20.97 20.86
CA ARG A 2 -12.16 -20.14 19.68
C ARG A 2 -10.90 -20.18 18.80
N PHE A 3 -11.04 -20.15 17.49
CA PHE A 3 -9.91 -20.17 16.54
C PHE A 3 -8.89 -19.04 16.82
N GLU A 4 -9.39 -17.94 17.40
CA GLU A 4 -8.65 -16.76 17.87
C GLU A 4 -7.61 -17.07 18.97
N GLU A 5 -7.78 -18.15 19.73
CA GLU A 5 -6.87 -18.55 20.82
C GLU A 5 -5.65 -19.35 20.31
N ILE A 6 -5.66 -19.82 19.06
CA ILE A 6 -4.66 -20.79 18.56
C ILE A 6 -3.58 -20.12 17.71
N PHE A 7 -3.92 -19.07 16.96
CA PHE A 7 -2.98 -18.41 16.02
C PHE A 7 -3.08 -16.90 16.11
N ASN A 8 -1.92 -16.23 16.17
CA ASN A 8 -1.81 -14.77 16.15
C ASN A 8 -2.56 -14.20 14.91
N PRO A 9 -3.62 -13.39 15.10
CA PRO A 9 -4.44 -12.91 14.00
C PRO A 9 -3.66 -12.05 13.00
N TRP A 10 -2.79 -11.15 13.47
CA TRP A 10 -2.02 -10.27 12.60
C TRP A 10 -1.03 -11.06 11.75
N PHE A 11 -0.36 -12.05 12.34
CA PHE A 11 0.54 -12.95 11.63
C PHE A 11 -0.19 -13.74 10.53
N VAL A 12 -1.37 -14.27 10.85
CA VAL A 12 -2.21 -14.97 9.85
C VAL A 12 -2.62 -14.03 8.73
N GLY A 13 -3.04 -12.80 9.05
CA GLY A 13 -3.37 -11.77 8.06
C GLY A 13 -2.21 -11.46 7.12
N SER A 14 -1.01 -11.24 7.67
CA SER A 14 0.20 -10.98 6.89
C SER A 14 0.60 -12.18 6.01
N LEU A 15 0.44 -13.41 6.51
CA LEU A 15 0.68 -14.61 5.71
C LEU A 15 -0.34 -14.78 4.57
N ILE A 16 -1.62 -14.45 4.79
CA ILE A 16 -2.63 -14.44 3.72
C ILE A 16 -2.24 -13.43 2.64
N ALA A 17 -1.85 -12.22 3.03
CA ALA A 17 -1.38 -11.20 2.08
C ALA A 17 -0.16 -11.69 1.28
N LEU A 18 0.82 -12.31 1.94
CA LEU A 18 1.98 -12.90 1.29
C LEU A 18 1.61 -14.07 0.37
N LEU A 19 0.66 -14.91 0.75
CA LEU A 19 0.18 -16.00 -0.10
C LEU A 19 -0.45 -15.46 -1.39
N ILE A 20 -1.28 -14.42 -1.28
CA ILE A 20 -1.84 -13.75 -2.46
C ILE A 20 -0.72 -13.16 -3.32
N TRP A 21 0.28 -12.53 -2.70
CA TRP A 21 1.48 -12.07 -3.41
C TRP A 21 2.16 -13.21 -4.16
N ILE A 22 2.37 -14.38 -3.54
CA ILE A 22 3.00 -15.56 -4.18
C ILE A 22 2.17 -16.04 -5.37
N VAL A 23 0.84 -16.12 -5.22
CA VAL A 23 -0.08 -16.51 -6.30
C VAL A 23 0.09 -15.57 -7.51
N PHE A 24 0.00 -14.26 -7.29
CA PHE A 24 0.20 -13.28 -8.36
C PHE A 24 1.62 -13.33 -8.93
N PHE A 25 2.64 -13.57 -8.12
CA PHE A 25 4.01 -13.74 -8.58
C PHE A 25 4.14 -14.94 -9.54
N ILE A 26 3.47 -16.05 -9.25
CA ILE A 26 3.45 -17.24 -10.11
C ILE A 26 2.73 -16.93 -11.43
N LEU A 27 1.56 -16.30 -11.36
CA LEU A 27 0.68 -16.04 -12.51
C LEU A 27 1.17 -14.90 -13.42
N ALA A 28 1.61 -13.78 -12.84
CA ALA A 28 1.97 -12.56 -13.55
C ALA A 28 3.44 -12.56 -14.03
N LYS A 29 3.84 -13.58 -14.80
CA LYS A 29 5.24 -13.80 -15.23
C LYS A 29 5.90 -12.55 -15.84
N LYS A 30 5.18 -11.78 -16.64
CA LYS A 30 5.67 -10.56 -17.31
C LYS A 30 5.87 -9.36 -16.34
N LEU A 31 5.27 -9.40 -15.15
CA LEU A 31 5.27 -8.32 -14.16
C LEU A 31 6.10 -8.62 -12.90
N ARG A 32 6.71 -9.81 -12.80
CA ARG A 32 7.50 -10.24 -11.62
C ARG A 32 8.57 -9.25 -11.18
N LYS A 33 9.26 -8.64 -12.15
CA LYS A 33 10.31 -7.66 -11.87
C LYS A 33 9.73 -6.38 -11.24
N GLU A 34 8.61 -5.88 -11.77
CA GLU A 34 7.87 -4.75 -11.20
C GLU A 34 7.46 -5.09 -9.76
N MET A 35 6.80 -6.24 -9.58
CA MET A 35 6.30 -6.73 -8.30
C MET A 35 7.38 -6.84 -7.23
N ILE A 36 8.50 -7.51 -7.50
CA ILE A 36 9.59 -7.67 -6.53
C ILE A 36 10.16 -6.31 -6.14
N ILE A 37 10.43 -5.45 -7.12
CA ILE A 37 11.09 -4.18 -6.84
C ILE A 37 10.17 -3.28 -6.01
N THR A 38 8.89 -3.16 -6.35
CA THR A 38 7.97 -2.32 -5.58
C THR A 38 7.67 -2.90 -4.20
N SER A 39 7.75 -4.22 -4.01
CA SER A 39 7.73 -4.86 -2.69
C SER A 39 8.92 -4.46 -1.83
N PHE A 40 10.15 -4.48 -2.37
CA PHE A 40 11.33 -4.05 -1.62
C PHE A 40 11.38 -2.55 -1.38
N VAL A 41 10.86 -1.73 -2.30
CA VAL A 41 10.69 -0.28 -2.08
C VAL A 41 9.63 -0.02 -1.00
N ALA A 42 8.65 -0.92 -0.83
CA ALA A 42 7.62 -0.79 0.18
C ALA A 42 8.10 -1.21 1.58
N LEU A 43 9.04 -2.15 1.65
CA LEU A 43 9.51 -2.75 2.90
C LEU A 43 9.95 -1.75 3.99
N PRO A 44 10.67 -0.63 3.69
CA PRO A 44 11.02 0.36 4.70
C PRO A 44 9.82 1.03 5.37
N TRP A 45 8.64 1.02 4.75
CA TRP A 45 7.42 1.50 5.39
C TRP A 45 6.99 0.62 6.57
N GLY A 46 7.53 -0.60 6.71
CA GLY A 46 7.35 -1.38 7.94
C GLY A 46 7.85 -0.67 9.20
N PHE A 47 8.82 0.25 9.09
CA PHE A 47 9.29 1.04 10.23
C PHE A 47 8.27 2.07 10.72
N THR A 48 7.26 2.44 9.92
CA THR A 48 6.21 3.35 10.41
C THR A 48 5.35 2.71 11.49
N GLU A 49 5.40 1.37 11.62
CA GLU A 49 4.70 0.64 12.69
C GLU A 49 5.05 1.17 14.08
N TYR A 50 6.29 1.62 14.28
CA TYR A 50 6.75 2.23 15.54
C TYR A 50 5.93 3.42 16.02
N ILE A 51 5.26 4.10 15.09
CA ILE A 51 4.37 5.23 15.37
C ILE A 51 2.92 4.76 15.31
N PHE A 52 2.54 3.99 14.28
CA PHE A 52 1.18 3.46 14.12
C PHE A 52 0.71 2.67 15.35
N SER A 53 1.56 1.81 15.91
CA SER A 53 1.19 0.93 17.02
C SER A 53 0.96 1.65 18.36
N LYS A 54 1.32 2.93 18.44
CA LYS A 54 1.14 3.77 19.64
C LYS A 54 -0.13 4.59 19.60
N GLU A 55 -0.53 5.02 18.41
CA GLU A 55 -1.62 5.97 18.22
C GLU A 55 -2.87 5.29 17.67
N TYR A 56 -2.69 4.55 16.56
CA TYR A 56 -3.78 4.10 15.70
C TYR A 56 -4.36 2.76 16.12
N TRP A 57 -3.51 1.82 16.51
CA TRP A 57 -3.89 0.45 16.82
C TRP A 57 -2.83 -0.25 17.67
N SER A 58 -3.11 -1.43 18.19
CA SER A 58 -2.16 -2.23 18.98
C SER A 58 -2.26 -3.70 18.58
N PRO A 59 -1.59 -4.12 17.49
CA PRO A 59 -1.76 -5.46 16.95
C PRO A 59 -1.12 -6.54 17.84
N PRO A 60 -1.70 -7.74 17.90
CA PRO A 60 -0.99 -8.88 18.45
C PRO A 60 0.21 -9.18 17.55
N SER A 61 1.38 -9.46 18.13
CA SER A 61 2.61 -9.71 17.33
C SER A 61 3.34 -10.98 17.77
N LEU A 62 4.04 -11.61 16.83
CA LEU A 62 4.86 -12.78 17.10
C LEU A 62 5.95 -12.41 18.12
N PHE A 63 6.06 -13.21 19.19
CA PHE A 63 6.99 -12.97 20.31
C PHE A 63 6.76 -11.64 21.07
N ASP A 64 5.59 -11.03 20.92
CA ASP A 64 5.22 -9.75 21.54
C ASP A 64 6.20 -8.62 21.16
N LEU A 65 6.74 -8.67 19.93
CA LEU A 65 7.72 -7.68 19.46
C LEU A 65 7.12 -6.27 19.43
N ASN A 66 5.86 -6.12 19.03
CA ASN A 66 5.21 -4.82 18.97
C ASN A 66 5.13 -4.19 20.37
N GLU A 67 4.75 -4.97 21.39
CA GLU A 67 4.71 -4.48 22.78
C GLU A 67 6.11 -4.12 23.31
N LYS A 68 7.13 -4.92 22.96
CA LYS A 68 8.50 -4.74 23.49
C LYS A 68 9.26 -3.59 22.83
N ILE A 69 9.12 -3.43 21.51
CA ILE A 69 9.95 -2.51 20.71
C ILE A 69 9.15 -1.60 19.77
N GLY A 70 7.82 -1.74 19.69
CA GLY A 70 6.95 -0.99 18.77
C GLY A 70 7.05 -1.45 17.32
N LEU A 71 7.68 -2.59 17.03
CA LEU A 71 7.83 -3.13 15.68
C LEU A 71 7.47 -4.61 15.68
N ASP A 72 6.98 -5.10 14.54
CA ASP A 72 6.65 -6.51 14.36
C ASP A 72 7.04 -6.99 12.96
N ILE A 73 7.19 -8.30 12.80
CA ILE A 73 7.63 -8.91 11.53
C ILE A 73 6.48 -8.90 10.52
N GLU A 74 5.27 -9.01 11.04
CA GLU A 74 3.99 -9.02 10.34
C GLU A 74 3.81 -7.80 9.46
N THR A 75 4.16 -6.61 9.96
CA THR A 75 4.04 -5.36 9.20
C THR A 75 5.05 -5.29 8.06
N PHE A 76 6.26 -5.86 8.22
CA PHE A 76 7.21 -5.99 7.11
C PHE A 76 6.72 -6.96 6.04
N ILE A 77 6.14 -8.10 6.44
CA ILE A 77 5.52 -9.05 5.50
C ILE A 77 4.36 -8.39 4.75
N PHE A 78 3.49 -7.70 5.48
CA PHE A 78 2.33 -7.03 4.94
C PHE A 78 2.71 -5.92 3.96
N THR A 79 3.60 -5.00 4.35
CA THR A 79 4.10 -3.91 3.50
C THR A 79 4.81 -4.42 2.25
N PHE A 80 5.60 -5.48 2.36
CA PHE A 80 6.17 -6.18 1.20
C PHE A 80 5.08 -6.69 0.25
N ALA A 81 4.07 -7.38 0.77
CA ALA A 81 3.01 -7.96 -0.03
C ALA A 81 2.17 -6.89 -0.74
N ILE A 82 1.65 -5.91 0.02
CA ILE A 82 0.80 -4.84 -0.54
C ILE A 82 1.58 -3.98 -1.54
N GLY A 83 2.88 -3.74 -1.31
CA GLY A 83 3.72 -2.97 -2.22
C GLY A 83 3.92 -3.63 -3.58
N GLY A 84 4.00 -4.96 -3.62
CA GLY A 84 4.05 -5.70 -4.88
C GLY A 84 2.69 -5.73 -5.57
N LEU A 85 1.65 -6.08 -4.81
CA LEU A 85 0.29 -6.25 -5.32
C LEU A 85 -0.28 -4.95 -5.91
N SER A 86 -0.19 -3.85 -5.18
CA SER A 86 -0.68 -2.54 -5.63
C SER A 86 -0.04 -2.07 -6.95
N ALA A 87 1.24 -2.41 -7.19
CA ALA A 87 1.94 -2.05 -8.42
C ALA A 87 1.41 -2.81 -9.66
N ILE A 88 1.14 -4.11 -9.50
CA ILE A 88 0.88 -4.99 -10.66
C ILE A 88 -0.59 -5.29 -10.93
N ILE A 89 -1.48 -5.18 -9.92
CA ILE A 89 -2.88 -5.62 -10.03
C ILE A 89 -3.58 -4.94 -11.22
N TYR A 90 -3.38 -3.63 -11.40
CA TYR A 90 -3.93 -2.91 -12.55
C TYR A 90 -3.41 -3.47 -13.89
N ASN A 91 -2.10 -3.66 -14.01
CA ASN A 91 -1.47 -4.16 -15.23
C ASN A 91 -1.93 -5.58 -15.56
N TYR A 92 -2.09 -6.41 -14.53
CA TYR A 92 -2.57 -7.77 -14.65
C TYR A 92 -3.99 -7.83 -15.23
N PHE A 93 -4.95 -7.10 -14.64
CA PHE A 93 -6.35 -7.12 -15.09
C PHE A 93 -6.59 -6.36 -16.40
N THR A 94 -5.76 -5.36 -16.72
CA THR A 94 -5.89 -4.61 -17.97
C THR A 94 -5.04 -5.18 -19.11
N HIS A 95 -4.33 -6.28 -18.88
CA HIS A 95 -3.40 -6.90 -19.83
C HIS A 95 -2.38 -5.91 -20.42
N LYS A 96 -1.95 -4.95 -19.61
CA LYS A 96 -0.94 -3.95 -19.99
C LYS A 96 0.45 -4.43 -19.60
N ILE A 97 1.40 -4.17 -20.49
CA ILE A 97 2.82 -4.45 -20.28
C ILE A 97 3.61 -3.15 -20.14
N LEU A 98 4.74 -3.25 -19.46
CA LEU A 98 5.68 -2.16 -19.29
C LEU A 98 6.70 -2.14 -20.43
N VAL A 99 6.84 -0.99 -21.07
CA VAL A 99 7.85 -0.74 -22.10
C VAL A 99 8.75 0.39 -21.65
N ARG A 100 10.07 0.17 -21.73
CA ARG A 100 11.07 1.18 -21.37
C ARG A 100 10.96 2.35 -22.34
N ILE A 101 10.98 3.58 -21.81
CA ILE A 101 10.96 4.78 -22.63
C ILE A 101 12.38 5.00 -23.23
N PRO A 102 12.53 5.17 -24.56
CA PRO A 102 13.83 5.37 -25.20
C PRO A 102 14.58 6.59 -24.68
N GLU A 103 15.91 6.53 -24.69
CA GLU A 103 16.78 7.61 -24.20
C GLU A 103 16.62 8.93 -24.95
N ASN A 104 16.39 8.85 -26.26
CA ASN A 104 16.25 10.02 -27.12
C ASN A 104 14.83 10.59 -27.15
N SER A 105 13.92 10.15 -26.27
CA SER A 105 12.57 10.69 -26.20
C SER A 105 12.57 12.04 -25.46
N SER A 106 11.84 13.01 -26.00
CA SER A 106 11.62 14.33 -25.36
C SER A 106 11.06 14.22 -23.94
N LEU A 107 10.26 13.17 -23.69
CA LEU A 107 9.74 12.78 -22.37
C LEU A 107 10.86 12.54 -21.35
N LYS A 108 11.94 11.83 -21.71
CA LYS A 108 13.02 11.48 -20.76
C LYS A 108 13.94 12.67 -20.47
N GLN A 109 14.20 13.53 -21.46
CA GLN A 109 15.10 14.68 -21.29
C GLN A 109 14.58 15.72 -20.27
N HIS A 110 13.26 15.94 -20.20
CA HIS A 110 12.66 16.90 -19.27
C HIS A 110 12.04 16.23 -18.02
N GLY A 111 11.58 14.98 -18.12
CA GLY A 111 10.71 14.37 -17.11
C GLY A 111 11.38 13.61 -15.97
N HIS A 112 12.65 13.20 -16.10
CA HIS A 112 13.24 12.24 -15.14
C HIS A 112 13.33 12.79 -13.70
N LYS A 113 13.67 14.07 -13.52
CA LYS A 113 13.71 14.73 -12.19
C LYS A 113 12.31 14.85 -11.57
N PHE A 114 11.30 15.14 -12.39
CA PHE A 114 9.90 15.21 -11.95
C PHE A 114 9.32 13.83 -11.66
N GLY A 115 9.82 12.77 -12.30
CA GLY A 115 9.44 11.39 -12.01
C GLY A 115 9.76 10.96 -10.59
N LEU A 116 11.03 11.12 -10.19
CA LEU A 116 11.48 10.80 -8.82
C LEU A 116 10.79 11.67 -7.77
N PHE A 117 10.60 12.96 -8.06
CA PHE A 117 9.83 13.84 -7.18
C PHE A 117 8.38 13.36 -7.04
N GLY A 118 7.69 13.01 -8.13
CA GLY A 118 6.33 12.47 -8.07
C GLY A 118 6.23 11.14 -7.30
N ALA A 119 7.23 10.26 -7.42
CA ALA A 119 7.26 9.00 -6.67
C ALA A 119 7.36 9.19 -5.16
N PHE A 120 8.15 10.17 -4.70
CA PHE A 120 8.51 10.33 -3.29
C PHE A 120 7.99 11.62 -2.65
N SER A 121 7.19 12.42 -3.34
CA SER A 121 6.61 13.66 -2.79
C SER A 121 5.76 13.39 -1.55
N PHE A 122 5.13 12.22 -1.46
CA PHE A 122 4.36 11.82 -0.29
C PHE A 122 5.21 11.75 0.99
N ILE A 123 6.51 11.45 0.91
CA ILE A 123 7.40 11.42 2.08
C ILE A 123 7.52 12.82 2.68
N ILE A 124 7.72 13.82 1.83
CA ILE A 124 7.84 15.22 2.25
C ILE A 124 6.52 15.68 2.89
N ILE A 125 5.39 15.31 2.29
CA ILE A 125 4.05 15.65 2.81
C ILE A 125 3.79 14.96 4.15
N LEU A 126 4.10 13.67 4.26
CA LEU A 126 3.93 12.87 5.48
C LEU A 126 4.76 13.47 6.62
N VAL A 127 6.05 13.69 6.40
CA VAL A 127 6.95 14.30 7.39
C VAL A 127 6.49 15.71 7.77
N GLY A 128 6.12 16.52 6.77
CA GLY A 128 5.63 17.88 7.00
C GLY A 128 4.36 17.91 7.86
N LEU A 129 3.37 17.07 7.54
CA LEU A 129 2.12 16.97 8.30
C LEU A 129 2.33 16.38 9.69
N TYR A 130 3.20 15.38 9.83
CA TYR A 130 3.52 14.77 11.13
C TYR A 130 4.13 15.78 12.11
N PHE A 131 5.02 16.66 11.65
CA PHE A 131 5.59 17.70 12.52
C PHE A 131 4.74 18.96 12.65
N ALA A 132 3.81 19.22 11.71
CA ALA A 132 2.98 20.42 11.71
C ALA A 132 1.61 20.22 12.39
N THR A 133 1.18 18.98 12.61
CA THR A 133 -0.15 18.65 13.13
C THR A 133 -0.07 17.61 14.24
N ASN A 134 -1.11 17.51 15.07
CA ASN A 134 -1.24 16.49 16.12
C ASN A 134 -2.34 15.48 15.77
N ILE A 135 -2.54 15.20 14.48
CA ILE A 135 -3.56 14.27 14.00
C ILE A 135 -2.92 12.88 13.88
N ASP A 136 -3.66 11.81 14.18
CA ASP A 136 -3.16 10.43 14.10
C ASP A 136 -2.54 10.10 12.74
N LEU A 137 -1.50 9.26 12.77
CA LEU A 137 -0.69 8.93 11.60
C LEU A 137 -1.50 8.33 10.44
N ILE A 138 -2.61 7.63 10.70
CA ILE A 138 -3.47 7.07 9.63
C ILE A 138 -4.02 8.16 8.69
N TYR A 139 -4.45 9.31 9.24
CA TYR A 139 -4.94 10.42 8.43
C TYR A 139 -3.81 11.07 7.65
N ILE A 140 -2.70 11.33 8.33
CA ILE A 140 -1.51 11.90 7.70
C ILE A 140 -1.07 11.01 6.52
N ASN A 141 -1.08 9.70 6.72
CA ASN A 141 -0.61 8.74 5.73
C ASN A 141 -1.50 8.70 4.49
N PHE A 142 -2.83 8.56 4.63
CA PHE A 142 -3.69 8.53 3.46
C PHE A 142 -3.75 9.90 2.74
N ILE A 143 -3.66 11.02 3.48
CA ILE A 143 -3.58 12.36 2.89
C ILE A 143 -2.28 12.51 2.10
N ALA A 144 -1.16 12.14 2.69
CA ALA A 144 0.15 12.21 2.05
C ALA A 144 0.21 11.34 0.80
N CYS A 145 -0.29 10.10 0.88
CA CYS A 145 -0.36 9.20 -0.26
C CYS A 145 -1.28 9.74 -1.37
N PHE A 146 -2.45 10.28 -1.00
CA PHE A 146 -3.40 10.83 -1.97
C PHE A 146 -2.84 12.06 -2.68
N VAL A 147 -2.35 13.06 -1.92
CA VAL A 147 -1.73 14.26 -2.50
C VAL A 147 -0.47 13.91 -3.29
N GLY A 148 0.34 12.97 -2.79
CA GLY A 148 1.48 12.43 -3.51
C GLY A 148 1.09 11.78 -4.84
N ALA A 149 0.01 11.01 -4.88
CA ALA A 149 -0.51 10.42 -6.10
C ALA A 149 -1.03 11.47 -7.10
N ILE A 150 -1.63 12.56 -6.62
CA ILE A 150 -2.01 13.70 -7.46
C ILE A 150 -0.75 14.33 -8.08
N ILE A 151 0.29 14.60 -7.29
CA ILE A 151 1.57 15.13 -7.80
C ILE A 151 2.19 14.17 -8.81
N ALA A 152 2.25 12.86 -8.51
CA ALA A 152 2.73 11.83 -9.41
C ALA A 152 1.94 11.85 -10.74
N SER A 153 0.61 11.96 -10.68
CA SER A 153 -0.25 12.07 -11.87
C SER A 153 -0.01 13.35 -12.67
N LEU A 154 0.37 14.46 -12.04
CA LEU A 154 0.72 15.70 -12.72
C LEU A 154 2.11 15.62 -13.37
N CYS A 155 3.06 14.95 -12.71
CA CYS A 155 4.40 14.71 -13.26
C CYS A 155 4.39 13.68 -14.41
N ARG A 156 3.45 12.73 -14.39
CA ARG A 156 3.25 11.68 -15.41
C ARG A 156 1.79 11.58 -15.85
N PRO A 157 1.30 12.53 -16.66
CA PRO A 157 -0.08 12.50 -17.15
C PRO A 157 -0.42 11.24 -17.96
N ASP A 158 0.57 10.59 -18.57
CA ASP A 158 0.42 9.32 -19.28
C ASP A 158 0.02 8.16 -18.34
N LEU A 159 0.31 8.27 -17.05
CA LEU A 159 -0.05 7.29 -16.02
C LEU A 159 -1.33 7.63 -15.26
N LYS A 160 -2.00 8.75 -15.54
CA LYS A 160 -3.21 9.19 -14.81
C LYS A 160 -4.26 8.09 -14.66
N ASN A 161 -4.55 7.39 -15.76
CA ASN A 161 -5.51 6.29 -15.73
C ASN A 161 -5.03 5.11 -14.88
N LYS A 162 -3.72 4.80 -14.89
CA LYS A 162 -3.15 3.76 -14.02
C LYS A 162 -3.32 4.15 -12.56
N ILE A 163 -3.05 5.40 -12.21
CA ILE A 163 -3.13 5.91 -10.83
C ILE A 163 -4.56 5.82 -10.30
N TRP A 164 -5.54 6.40 -11.01
CA TRP A 164 -6.93 6.40 -10.54
C TRP A 164 -7.55 4.99 -10.48
N PHE A 165 -7.44 4.22 -11.56
CA PHE A 165 -8.02 2.87 -11.60
C PHE A 165 -7.20 1.87 -10.78
N GLY A 166 -5.89 2.06 -10.65
CA GLY A 166 -5.04 1.27 -9.75
C GLY A 166 -5.46 1.45 -8.29
N GLY A 167 -5.71 2.70 -7.88
CA GLY A 167 -6.32 3.00 -6.58
C GLY A 167 -7.65 2.30 -6.37
N LEU A 168 -8.56 2.39 -7.33
CA LEU A 168 -9.88 1.76 -7.22
C LEU A 168 -9.81 0.23 -7.16
N ILE A 169 -9.01 -0.39 -8.03
CA ILE A 169 -8.87 -1.86 -8.03
C ILE A 169 -8.20 -2.33 -6.73
N PHE A 170 -7.17 -1.62 -6.25
CA PHE A 170 -6.52 -1.96 -5.00
C PHE A 170 -7.43 -1.75 -3.79
N LEU A 171 -8.26 -0.69 -3.76
CA LEU A 171 -9.31 -0.51 -2.76
C LEU A 171 -10.25 -1.72 -2.70
N LEU A 172 -10.79 -2.15 -3.85
CA LEU A 172 -11.70 -3.29 -3.91
C LEU A 172 -11.01 -4.58 -3.45
N PHE A 173 -9.77 -4.78 -3.88
CA PHE A 173 -8.93 -5.89 -3.46
C PHE A 173 -8.70 -5.88 -1.93
N TYR A 174 -8.37 -4.72 -1.37
CA TYR A 174 -8.09 -4.56 0.05
C TYR A 174 -9.33 -4.76 0.92
N LEU A 175 -10.48 -4.19 0.52
CA LEU A 175 -11.74 -4.42 1.22
C LEU A 175 -12.12 -5.91 1.17
N PHE A 176 -11.93 -6.57 0.03
CA PHE A 176 -12.17 -8.02 -0.06
C PHE A 176 -11.25 -8.82 0.86
N PHE A 177 -9.96 -8.46 0.91
CA PHE A 177 -9.01 -9.05 1.87
C PHE A 177 -9.45 -8.84 3.32
N MET A 178 -9.83 -7.61 3.69
CA MET A 178 -10.30 -7.29 5.04
C MET A 178 -11.59 -8.03 5.39
N LEU A 179 -12.53 -8.18 4.44
CA LEU A 179 -13.76 -8.95 4.65
C LEU A 179 -13.48 -10.43 4.94
N ILE A 180 -12.53 -11.05 4.23
CA ILE A 180 -12.09 -12.42 4.56
C ILE A 180 -11.43 -12.43 5.95
N PHE A 181 -10.60 -11.44 6.25
CA PHE A 181 -9.88 -11.39 7.51
C PHE A 181 -10.81 -11.26 8.71
N ILE A 182 -11.78 -10.33 8.68
CA ILE A 182 -12.78 -10.18 9.75
C ILE A 182 -13.79 -11.33 9.75
N PHE A 183 -13.94 -12.09 8.67
CA PHE A 183 -14.73 -13.32 8.70
C PHE A 183 -14.04 -14.41 9.54
N ILE A 184 -12.70 -14.45 9.51
CA ILE A 184 -11.89 -15.38 10.30
C ILE A 184 -11.73 -14.87 11.76
N TYR A 185 -11.55 -13.55 11.93
CA TYR A 185 -11.36 -12.88 13.22
C TYR A 185 -12.37 -11.73 13.41
N PRO A 186 -13.64 -12.04 13.77
CA PRO A 186 -14.74 -11.06 13.81
C PRO A 186 -14.55 -9.89 14.75
N ASP A 187 -13.84 -10.12 15.85
CA ASP A 187 -13.66 -9.13 16.92
C ASP A 187 -12.33 -8.34 16.76
N PHE A 188 -11.54 -8.62 15.72
CA PHE A 188 -10.19 -8.06 15.55
C PHE A 188 -10.15 -6.53 15.57
N ILE A 189 -11.03 -5.88 14.80
CA ILE A 189 -11.07 -4.42 14.71
C ILE A 189 -11.44 -3.82 16.07
N GLU A 190 -12.44 -4.36 16.76
CA GLU A 190 -12.89 -3.85 18.05
C GLU A 190 -11.86 -4.07 19.17
N GLN A 191 -11.07 -5.14 19.08
CA GLN A 191 -10.05 -5.47 20.08
C GLN A 191 -8.75 -4.68 19.91
N TYR A 192 -8.30 -4.48 18.68
CA TYR A 192 -6.95 -3.98 18.43
C TYR A 192 -6.90 -2.57 17.83
N TYR A 193 -7.98 -2.03 17.28
CA TYR A 193 -7.98 -0.67 16.73
C TYR A 193 -8.40 0.33 17.80
N HIS A 194 -7.71 1.46 17.88
CA HIS A 194 -8.15 2.57 18.72
C HIS A 194 -9.25 3.34 18.01
N LEU A 195 -10.49 2.84 18.06
CA LEU A 195 -11.65 3.46 17.39
C LEU A 195 -11.92 4.91 17.88
N SER A 196 -11.39 5.32 19.02
CA SER A 196 -11.39 6.71 19.50
C SER A 196 -10.53 7.66 18.66
N SER A 197 -9.47 7.13 18.03
CA SER A 197 -8.57 7.85 17.13
C SER A 197 -9.13 7.93 15.70
N LEU A 198 -10.23 7.23 15.41
CA LEU A 198 -10.87 7.18 14.09
C LEU A 198 -12.17 7.99 14.06
N SER A 199 -12.69 8.24 12.86
CA SER A 199 -13.99 8.91 12.68
C SER A 199 -15.17 8.09 13.20
N ARG A 200 -14.95 6.80 13.52
CA ARG A 200 -15.96 5.80 13.88
C ARG A 200 -16.98 5.50 12.78
N ILE A 201 -16.73 5.96 11.56
CA ILE A 201 -17.53 5.61 10.39
C ILE A 201 -17.07 4.25 9.91
N MET A 202 -17.99 3.28 9.89
CA MET A 202 -17.69 1.88 9.53
C MET A 202 -18.37 1.50 8.22
N ILE A 203 -17.62 0.84 7.34
CA ILE A 203 -18.09 0.22 6.10
C ILE A 203 -17.98 -1.30 6.28
N TRP A 204 -19.10 -2.00 6.48
CA TRP A 204 -19.10 -3.46 6.76
C TRP A 204 -18.13 -3.89 7.88
N LYS A 205 -18.12 -3.16 9.00
CA LYS A 205 -17.19 -3.32 10.15
C LYS A 205 -15.72 -2.96 9.89
N ILE A 206 -15.39 -2.40 8.72
CA ILE A 206 -14.06 -1.87 8.43
C ILE A 206 -14.10 -0.34 8.58
N PRO A 207 -13.18 0.30 9.32
CA PRO A 207 -13.14 1.76 9.43
C PRO A 207 -13.01 2.45 8.06
N LEU A 208 -13.64 3.61 7.88
CA LEU A 208 -13.55 4.40 6.63
C LEU A 208 -12.09 4.73 6.28
N GLU A 209 -11.26 4.98 7.28
CA GLU A 209 -9.86 5.32 7.13
C GLU A 209 -9.06 4.22 6.44
N GLU A 210 -9.42 2.95 6.64
CA GLU A 210 -8.81 1.80 5.95
C GLU A 210 -9.11 1.82 4.45
N ALA A 211 -10.34 2.21 4.07
CA ALA A 211 -10.70 2.39 2.67
C ALA A 211 -9.94 3.57 2.05
N LEU A 212 -9.80 4.68 2.77
CA LEU A 212 -9.04 5.84 2.31
C LEU A 212 -7.55 5.54 2.18
N PHE A 213 -6.98 4.82 3.15
CA PHE A 213 -5.62 4.30 3.12
C PHE A 213 -5.41 3.40 1.91
N ALA A 214 -6.24 2.36 1.75
CA ALA A 214 -6.14 1.44 0.62
C ALA A 214 -6.22 2.18 -0.72
N PHE A 215 -7.22 3.05 -0.90
CA PHE A 215 -7.38 3.79 -2.14
C PHE A 215 -6.17 4.66 -2.46
N SER A 216 -5.70 5.46 -1.49
CA SER A 216 -4.58 6.39 -1.68
C SER A 216 -3.24 5.69 -1.90
N VAL A 217 -2.95 4.62 -1.14
CA VAL A 217 -1.78 3.77 -1.37
C VAL A 217 -1.86 3.12 -2.74
N GLY A 218 -3.01 2.56 -3.11
CA GLY A 218 -3.22 1.98 -4.43
C GLY A 218 -2.98 2.99 -5.56
N MET A 219 -3.44 4.23 -5.39
CA MET A 219 -3.19 5.29 -6.36
C MET A 219 -1.69 5.56 -6.52
N LEU A 220 -0.98 5.85 -5.43
CA LEU A 220 0.43 6.18 -5.46
C LEU A 220 1.28 5.00 -5.97
N TRP A 221 1.12 3.86 -5.32
CA TRP A 221 1.99 2.71 -5.49
C TRP A 221 1.79 1.99 -6.82
N SER A 222 0.58 2.08 -7.40
CA SER A 222 0.31 1.55 -8.74
C SER A 222 1.25 2.11 -9.80
N SER A 223 1.82 3.30 -9.62
CA SER A 223 2.70 3.94 -10.61
C SER A 223 4.17 4.00 -10.19
N MET A 224 4.53 3.43 -9.04
CA MET A 224 5.85 3.57 -8.42
C MET A 224 6.96 3.11 -9.37
N TYR A 225 6.81 1.92 -9.96
CA TYR A 225 7.83 1.36 -10.85
C TYR A 225 8.08 2.22 -12.09
N GLU A 226 7.03 2.75 -12.71
CA GLU A 226 7.16 3.60 -13.89
C GLU A 226 7.83 4.94 -13.60
N HIS A 227 7.64 5.49 -12.40
CA HIS A 227 8.32 6.71 -11.97
C HIS A 227 9.80 6.45 -11.68
N LEU A 228 10.13 5.35 -11.01
CA LEU A 228 11.50 4.99 -10.64
C LEU A 228 12.38 4.63 -11.85
N PHE A 229 11.85 3.83 -12.77
CA PHE A 229 12.64 3.24 -13.86
C PHE A 229 12.32 3.78 -15.25
N TRP A 230 11.41 4.75 -15.34
CA TRP A 230 11.03 5.42 -16.58
C TRP A 230 10.44 4.46 -17.64
N TYR A 231 9.38 3.76 -17.23
CA TYR A 231 8.56 2.90 -18.10
C TYR A 231 7.24 3.56 -18.44
N ARG A 232 6.62 3.12 -19.53
CA ARG A 232 5.24 3.46 -19.91
C ARG A 232 4.42 2.20 -20.17
N LEU A 233 3.11 2.36 -20.09
CA LEU A 233 2.16 1.31 -20.41
C LEU A 233 1.97 1.13 -21.92
N ARG A 234 1.90 -0.12 -22.37
CA ARG A 234 1.45 -0.54 -23.71
C ARG A 234 0.47 -1.70 -23.55
N LYS A 235 -0.56 -1.78 -24.40
CA LYS A 235 -1.42 -2.99 -24.45
C LYS A 235 -0.56 -4.20 -24.85
N SER A 236 -0.75 -5.35 -24.22
CA SER A 236 -0.20 -6.60 -24.76
C SER A 236 -0.85 -6.84 -26.12
N GLU A 237 -0.02 -7.09 -27.12
CA GLU A 237 -0.44 -7.79 -28.35
C GLU A 237 -0.80 -9.23 -28.02
#